data_AF-A0A6J4WRB0-F1
#
_entry.id   AF-A0A6J4WRB0-F1
#
_cell.length_a   1.000
_cell.length_b   1.000
_cell.length_c   1.000
_cell.angle_alpha   90.00
_cell.angle_beta   90.00
_cell.angle_gamma   90.00
#
_symmetry.space_group_name_H-M   'P 1'
#
loop_
_entity.id
_entity.type
_entity.pdbx_description
1 polymer ?
#
loop_
_entity_poly.entity_id
_entity_poly.type
_entity_poly.pdbx_seq_one_letter_code
_entity_poly.pdbx_strand_id
1 'polypeptide(L)' 'MEVKEAVASRLSIRRYAESSIPPEHTEMLIRALQLAPSANNGQNWEFVFVGDAEIKHRLVGLRKVYIPKSLRPPLEP' A
#
# COMPACT_ATOMS: atom_id res chain seq x y z
N MET A 1 10.58 -18.29 -2.21
CA MET A 1 10.27 -18.40 -0.77
C MET A 1 8.97 -19.14 -0.62
N GLU A 2 8.83 -19.89 0.46
CA GLU A 2 7.56 -20.53 0.79
C GLU A 2 6.61 -19.52 1.47
N VAL A 3 5.30 -19.74 1.37
CA VAL A 3 4.28 -18.82 1.92
C VAL A 3 4.49 -18.57 3.41
N LYS A 4 4.86 -19.61 4.17
CA LYS A 4 5.09 -19.50 5.62
C LYS A 4 6.24 -18.54 5.96
N GLU A 5 7.32 -18.57 5.17
CA GLU A 5 8.48 -17.70 5.35
C GLU A 5 8.14 -16.26 4.98
N ALA A 6 7.39 -16.07 3.89
CA ALA A 6 6.94 -14.76 3.43
C ALA A 6 6.12 -14.03 4.52
N VAL A 7 5.20 -14.75 5.15
CA VAL A 7 4.35 -14.20 6.22
C VAL A 7 5.18 -13.87 7.46
N ALA A 8 6.07 -14.77 7.90
CA ALA A 8 6.89 -14.57 9.10
C ALA A 8 7.91 -13.43 8.97
N SER A 9 8.47 -13.22 7.77
CA SER A 9 9.50 -12.21 7.50
C SER A 9 8.94 -10.83 7.13
N ARG A 10 7.61 -10.68 6.97
CA ARG A 10 7.00 -9.43 6.52
C ARG A 10 7.16 -8.31 7.56
N LEU A 11 7.73 -7.19 7.11
CA LEU A 11 7.87 -5.96 7.89
C LEU A 11 6.99 -4.83 7.32
N SER A 12 6.71 -3.83 8.15
CA SER A 12 6.15 -2.57 7.67
C SER A 12 7.28 -1.66 7.20
N ILE A 13 7.59 -1.71 5.91
CA ILE A 13 8.63 -0.92 5.26
C ILE A 13 8.20 0.56 5.21
N ARG A 14 9.12 1.48 5.50
CA ARG A 14 8.88 2.93 5.51
C ARG A 14 9.89 3.73 4.69
N ARG A 15 10.88 3.06 4.11
CA ARG A 15 11.89 3.63 3.22
C ARG A 15 11.94 2.79 1.95
N TYR A 16 11.79 3.44 0.80
CA TYR A 16 11.68 2.80 -0.51
C TYR A 16 12.75 3.35 -1.44
N ALA A 17 13.13 2.56 -2.44
CA ALA A 17 13.96 3.04 -3.54
C ALA A 17 13.14 3.98 -4.45
N GLU A 18 13.81 4.88 -5.17
CA GLU A 18 13.19 5.79 -6.14
C GLU A 18 12.76 5.09 -7.44
N SER A 19 13.10 3.81 -7.60
CA SER A 19 12.73 3.00 -8.76
C SER A 19 11.22 2.79 -8.85
N SER A 20 10.69 2.82 -10.08
CA SER A 20 9.32 2.42 -10.36
C SER A 20 9.12 0.92 -10.14
N ILE A 21 7.87 0.52 -9.90
CA ILE A 21 7.46 -0.87 -9.81
C ILE A 21 7.24 -1.40 -11.24
N PRO A 22 7.87 -2.52 -11.63
CA PRO A 22 7.58 -3.18 -12.90
C PRO A 22 6.09 -3.50 -13.09
N PRO A 23 5.52 -3.33 -14.31
CA PRO A 23 4.11 -3.59 -14.57
C PRO A 23 3.63 -4.98 -14.14
N GLU A 24 4.44 -6.01 -14.39
CA GLU A 24 4.15 -7.40 -14.07
C GLU A 24 3.92 -7.65 -12.57
N HIS A 25 4.62 -6.90 -11.71
CA HIS A 25 4.42 -6.99 -10.25
C HIS A 25 3.09 -6.36 -9.83
N THR A 26 2.68 -5.28 -10.51
CA THR A 26 1.39 -4.64 -10.27
C THR A 26 0.24 -5.55 -10.72
N GLU A 27 0.36 -6.18 -11.89
CA GLU A 27 -0.62 -7.14 -12.39
C GLU A 27 -0.77 -8.35 -11.46
N MET A 28 0.35 -8.93 -11.02
CA MET A 28 0.37 -10.01 -10.04
C MET A 28 -0.36 -9.63 -8.75
N LEU A 29 -0.12 -8.41 -8.25
CA LEU A 29 -0.77 -7.91 -7.04
C LEU A 29 -2.29 -7.74 -7.23
N ILE A 30 -2.73 -7.17 -8.36
CA ILE A 30 -4.15 -7.02 -8.68
C ILE A 30 -4.85 -8.39 -8.71
N ARG A 31 -4.23 -9.39 -9.33
CA ARG A 31 -4.77 -10.76 -9.34
C ARG A 31 -4.88 -11.35 -7.94
N ALA A 32 -3.86 -11.16 -7.09
CA ALA A 32 -3.89 -11.63 -5.72
C ALA A 32 -5.02 -10.98 -4.90
N LEU A 33 -5.27 -9.69 -5.08
CA LEU A 33 -6.37 -8.97 -4.43
C LEU A 33 -7.75 -9.53 -4.82
N GLN A 34 -7.95 -9.84 -6.11
CA GLN A 34 -9.22 -10.40 -6.62
C GLN A 34 -9.52 -11.81 -6.09
N LEU A 35 -8.48 -12.60 -5.80
CA LEU A 35 -8.62 -13.98 -5.32
C LEU A 35 -8.90 -14.07 -3.82
N ALA A 36 -8.84 -12.96 -3.08
CA ALA A 36 -9.16 -12.98 -1.66
C ALA A 36 -10.62 -13.44 -1.44
N PRO A 37 -10.89 -14.26 -0.43
CA PRO A 37 -12.27 -14.61 -0.07
C PRO A 37 -12.97 -13.39 0.55
N SER A 38 -14.27 -13.27 0.30
CA SER A 38 -15.12 -12.24 0.90
C SER A 38 -16.46 -12.83 1.33
N ALA A 39 -17.11 -12.19 2.30
CA ALA A 39 -18.42 -12.62 2.78
C ALA A 39 -19.42 -12.67 1.62
N ASN A 40 -20.05 -13.83 1.40
CA ASN A 40 -20.96 -14.08 0.29
C ASN A 40 -20.39 -13.72 -1.10
N ASN A 41 -19.06 -13.77 -1.26
CA ASN A 41 -18.34 -13.31 -2.45
C ASN A 41 -18.66 -11.85 -2.86
N GLY A 42 -19.02 -11.00 -1.90
CA GLY A 42 -19.41 -9.62 -2.17
C GLY A 42 -18.27 -8.73 -2.69
N GLN A 43 -17.01 -9.15 -2.51
CA GLN A 43 -15.81 -8.45 -2.99
C GLN A 43 -15.86 -6.94 -2.74
N ASN A 44 -16.27 -6.56 -1.52
CA ASN A 44 -16.58 -5.19 -1.12
C ASN A 44 -15.32 -4.35 -0.85
N TRP A 45 -14.39 -4.36 -1.79
CA TRP A 45 -13.16 -3.59 -1.78
C TRP A 45 -13.06 -2.72 -3.03
N GLU A 46 -12.49 -1.54 -2.86
CA GLU A 46 -12.08 -0.66 -3.93
C GLU A 46 -10.61 -0.33 -3.74
N PHE A 47 -9.81 -0.56 -4.77
CA PHE A 47 -8.38 -0.29 -4.75
C PHE A 47 -8.04 0.79 -5.77
N VAL A 48 -7.52 1.92 -5.29
CA VAL A 48 -7.05 3.03 -6.12
C VAL A 48 -5.52 3.00 -6.15
N PHE A 49 -4.95 2.67 -7.31
CA PHE A 49 -3.51 2.66 -7.52
C PHE A 49 -3.03 4.03 -7.98
N VAL A 50 -2.22 4.69 -7.14
CA VAL A 50 -1.69 6.02 -7.43
C VAL A 50 -0.25 5.91 -7.91
N GLY A 51 -0.03 6.06 -9.21
CA GLY A 51 1.30 6.13 -9.81
C GLY A 51 1.88 7.55 -9.79
N ASP A 52 1.02 8.56 -9.95
CA ASP A 52 1.39 9.96 -10.10
C ASP A 52 2.04 10.56 -8.84
N ALA A 53 3.18 11.24 -9.03
CA ALA A 53 3.97 11.79 -7.95
C ALA A 53 3.30 13.01 -7.29
N GLU A 54 2.64 13.86 -8.07
CA GLU A 54 1.96 15.06 -7.55
C GLU A 54 0.79 14.66 -6.64
N ILE A 55 -0.02 13.69 -7.06
CA ILE A 55 -1.11 13.14 -6.24
C ILE A 55 -0.56 12.57 -4.94
N LYS A 56 0.55 11.81 -4.98
CA LYS A 56 1.20 11.30 -3.75
C LYS A 56 1.62 12.42 -2.80
N HIS A 57 2.25 13.49 -3.32
CA HIS A 57 2.64 14.63 -2.49
C HIS A 57 1.43 15.32 -1.85
N ARG A 58 0.33 15.49 -2.59
CA ARG A 58 -0.92 16.05 -2.07
C ARG A 58 -1.50 15.17 -0.95
N LEU A 59 -1.52 13.85 -1.12
CA LEU A 59 -1.98 12.89 -0.11
C LEU A 59 -1.15 12.99 1.20
N VAL A 60 0.18 13.10 1.08
CA VAL A 60 1.06 13.33 2.25
C VAL A 60 0.73 14.65 2.94
N GLY A 61 0.39 15.70 2.18
CA GLY A 61 -0.04 16.99 2.72
C GLY A 61 -1.31 16.90 3.58
N LEU A 62 -2.31 16.13 3.14
CA LEU A 62 -3.59 15.95 3.84
C LEU A 62 -3.46 15.33 5.24
N ARG A 63 -2.37 14.61 5.51
CA ARG A 63 -2.05 14.09 6.85
C ARG A 63 -2.12 15.17 7.93
N LYS A 64 -1.70 16.40 7.62
CA LYS A 64 -1.73 17.52 8.59
C LYS A 64 -3.14 17.97 8.92
N VAL A 65 -4.09 17.76 8.01
CA VAL A 65 -5.49 18.19 8.13
C VAL A 65 -6.30 17.15 8.92
N TYR A 66 -6.15 15.87 8.58
CA TYR A 66 -7.02 14.81 9.12
C TYR A 66 -6.42 14.02 10.30
N ILE A 67 -5.11 14.10 10.53
CA ILE A 67 -4.45 13.36 11.63
C ILE A 67 -4.00 14.33 12.73
N PRO A 68 -4.51 14.20 13.97
CA PRO A 68 -4.05 14.97 15.12
C PRO A 68 -2.54 14.87 15.32
N LYS A 69 -1.90 15.94 15.80
CA LYS A 69 -0.43 15.98 15.97
C LYS A 69 0.10 14.85 16.87
N SER A 70 -0.66 14.42 17.86
CA SER A 70 -0.32 13.30 18.76
C SER A 70 -0.31 11.93 18.09
N LEU A 71 -1.05 11.75 16.99
CA LEU A 71 -1.18 10.48 16.25
C LEU A 71 -0.35 10.46 14.97
N ARG A 72 0.42 11.52 14.72
CA ARG A 72 1.26 11.65 13.53
C ARG A 72 2.53 10.81 13.73
N PRO A 73 2.78 9.77 12.92
CA PRO A 73 4.07 9.07 12.94
C PRO A 73 5.20 10.06 12.61
N PRO A 74 6.43 9.90 13.13
CA PRO A 74 7.53 10.80 12.80
C PRO A 74 7.68 10.95 11.29
N LEU A 75 7.88 12.18 10.83
CA LEU A 75 8.35 12.43 9.46
C LEU A 75 9.84 12.09 9.49
N GLU A 76 10.19 10.87 9.12
CA GLU A 76 11.59 10.48 8.98
C GLU A 76 12.21 11.21 7.76
N PRO A 77 13.52 11.52 7.81
CA PRO A 77 14.27 12.04 6.68
C PRO A 77 14.36 11.04 5.52
#